data_AF-A0A258YYW3-F1
#
_entry.id   AF-A0A258YYW3-F1
#
_cell.length_a   1.000
_cell.length_b   1.000
_cell.length_c   1.000
_cell.angle_alpha   90.00
_cell.angle_beta   90.00
_cell.angle_gamma   90.00
#
_symmetry.space_group_name_H-M   'P 1'
#
loop_
_entity.id
_entity.type
_entity.pdbx_description
1 polymer ?
#
loop_
_entity_poly.entity_id
_entity_poly.type
_entity_poly.pdbx_seq_one_letter_code
_entity_poly.pdbx_strand_id
1 'polypeptide(L)'
;DDSAWQSATELYNVGDYIPGYVAQGIWSSGGQFSTVETQMWARTVFNLATLPIDAFVHNGFDDDGDLFINGTQVVSDHDGMATNSFANITSYLVPGDNVIAFTTTDNYPVWGYNHSAWAQVDATFAGVPEPASLALLGLGLGAMTLSRRRANS
;
A
#
# COMPACT_ATOMS: atom_id res chain seq x y z
N ASP A 1 6.67 21.79 -0.64
CA ASP A 1 5.77 22.66 -1.39
C ASP A 1 4.84 21.75 -2.16
N ASP A 2 3.54 21.87 -1.92
CA ASP A 2 2.53 20.99 -2.49
C ASP A 2 1.80 21.62 -3.67
N SER A 3 2.27 22.77 -4.15
CA SER A 3 1.65 23.54 -5.22
C SER A 3 1.70 22.89 -6.61
N ALA A 4 2.45 21.78 -6.77
CA ALA A 4 2.62 21.07 -8.04
C ALA A 4 1.80 19.77 -8.13
N TRP A 5 1.11 19.34 -7.07
CA TRP A 5 0.36 18.08 -7.08
C TRP A 5 -1.00 18.27 -7.75
N GLN A 6 -1.14 17.71 -8.95
CA GLN A 6 -2.41 17.60 -9.64
C GLN A 6 -3.23 16.45 -9.05
N SER A 7 -4.56 16.55 -9.12
CA SER A 7 -5.42 15.40 -8.83
C SER A 7 -5.21 14.34 -9.89
N ALA A 8 -4.92 13.11 -9.48
CA ALA A 8 -4.88 11.97 -10.38
C ALA A 8 -6.31 11.54 -10.78
N THR A 9 -6.47 11.04 -12.01
CA THR A 9 -7.68 10.39 -12.49
C THR A 9 -7.56 8.89 -12.28
N GLU A 10 -8.55 8.29 -11.63
CA GLU A 10 -8.70 6.83 -11.57
C GLU A 10 -9.15 6.31 -12.93
N LEU A 11 -8.44 5.32 -13.45
CA LEU A 11 -8.64 4.76 -14.79
C LEU A 11 -9.33 3.39 -14.72
N TYR A 12 -8.87 2.52 -13.83
CA TYR A 12 -9.35 1.14 -13.69
C TYR A 12 -8.94 0.53 -12.35
N ASN A 13 -9.62 -0.54 -11.92
CA ASN A 13 -9.17 -1.33 -10.77
C ASN A 13 -8.08 -2.30 -11.21
N VAL A 14 -6.91 -2.28 -10.55
CA VAL A 14 -5.81 -3.22 -10.88
C VAL A 14 -6.25 -4.66 -10.65
N GLY A 15 -7.10 -4.90 -9.65
CA GLY A 15 -7.67 -6.21 -9.33
C GLY A 15 -8.45 -6.87 -10.45
N ASP A 16 -8.97 -6.10 -11.41
CA ASP A 16 -9.69 -6.62 -12.60
C ASP A 16 -8.72 -7.33 -13.57
N TYR A 17 -7.42 -7.01 -13.49
CA TYR A 17 -6.36 -7.58 -14.34
C TYR A 17 -5.37 -8.45 -13.57
N ILE A 18 -5.12 -8.14 -12.30
CA ILE A 18 -4.17 -8.85 -11.42
C ILE A 18 -4.90 -9.26 -10.13
N PRO A 19 -5.35 -10.52 -10.01
CA PRO A 19 -6.08 -10.97 -8.82
C PRO A 19 -5.31 -10.76 -7.51
N GLY A 20 -6.01 -10.28 -6.49
CA GLY A 20 -5.44 -9.99 -5.16
C GLY A 20 -5.00 -8.53 -4.97
N TYR A 21 -5.03 -7.71 -6.03
CA TYR A 21 -4.73 -6.29 -5.95
C TYR A 21 -5.99 -5.46 -5.72
N VAL A 22 -5.88 -4.43 -4.90
CA VAL A 22 -6.95 -3.46 -4.59
C VAL A 22 -6.58 -2.03 -5.00
N ALA A 23 -5.38 -1.84 -5.56
CA ALA A 23 -4.94 -0.56 -6.11
C ALA A 23 -5.78 -0.13 -7.32
N GLN A 24 -5.74 1.17 -7.60
CA GLN A 24 -6.29 1.77 -8.81
C GLN A 24 -5.14 2.10 -9.77
N GLY A 25 -5.35 1.81 -11.05
CA GLY A 25 -4.57 2.42 -12.13
C GLY A 25 -4.94 3.90 -12.18
N ILE A 26 -3.96 4.77 -12.06
CA ILE A 26 -4.15 6.21 -12.08
C ILE A 26 -3.28 6.87 -13.13
N TRP A 27 -3.69 8.05 -13.60
CA TRP A 27 -2.81 8.98 -14.30
C TRP A 27 -3.06 10.42 -13.86
N SER A 28 -2.34 11.39 -14.43
CA SER A 28 -2.66 12.82 -14.26
C SER A 28 -4.05 13.17 -14.81
N SER A 29 -4.46 14.44 -14.66
CA SER A 29 -5.81 14.90 -15.05
C SER A 29 -6.17 14.73 -16.52
N GLY A 30 -5.18 14.59 -17.40
CA GLY A 30 -5.35 14.30 -18.83
C GLY A 30 -5.83 12.87 -19.10
N GLY A 31 -5.80 11.98 -18.11
CA GLY A 31 -6.22 10.58 -18.21
C GLY A 31 -5.25 9.72 -19.03
N GLN A 32 -5.63 8.46 -19.24
CA GLN A 32 -4.81 7.39 -19.84
C GLN A 32 -4.22 7.69 -21.22
N PHE A 33 -4.87 8.55 -22.01
CA PHE A 33 -4.50 8.85 -23.39
C PHE A 33 -4.02 10.30 -23.57
N SER A 34 -3.50 10.92 -22.50
CA SER A 34 -3.06 12.31 -22.53
C SER A 34 -1.90 12.51 -23.50
N THR A 35 -1.99 13.47 -24.41
CA THR A 35 -0.89 13.77 -25.35
C THR A 35 0.03 14.89 -24.86
N VAL A 36 -0.27 15.46 -23.70
CA VAL A 36 0.39 16.65 -23.15
C VAL A 36 0.93 16.42 -21.74
N GLU A 37 0.31 15.54 -20.97
CA GLU A 37 0.75 15.16 -19.64
C GLU A 37 1.34 13.75 -19.70
N THR A 38 2.63 13.67 -20.03
CA THR A 38 3.37 12.41 -20.15
C THR A 38 4.17 12.07 -18.89
N GLN A 39 4.05 12.87 -17.83
CA GLN A 39 4.70 12.64 -16.55
C GLN A 39 3.75 13.00 -15.42
N MET A 40 3.79 12.22 -14.35
CA MET A 40 3.05 12.54 -13.14
C MET A 40 3.85 12.23 -11.87
N TRP A 41 3.39 12.81 -10.77
CA TRP A 41 3.82 12.50 -9.41
C TRP A 41 2.57 12.19 -8.59
N ALA A 42 2.61 11.11 -7.82
CA ALA A 42 1.57 10.80 -6.84
C ALA A 42 2.19 10.49 -5.47
N ARG A 43 1.43 10.76 -4.42
CA ARG A 43 1.79 10.37 -3.06
C ARG A 43 0.56 10.13 -2.21
N THR A 44 0.70 9.29 -1.19
CA THR A 44 -0.28 9.19 -0.12
C THR A 44 0.41 8.93 1.22
N VAL A 45 -0.32 9.20 2.29
CA VAL A 45 0.12 8.97 3.68
C VAL A 45 -0.72 7.84 4.25
N PHE A 46 -0.07 6.90 4.92
CA PHE A 46 -0.73 5.85 5.69
C PHE A 46 -0.11 5.73 7.07
N ASN A 47 -0.89 5.30 8.05
CA ASN A 47 -0.48 5.23 9.44
C ASN A 47 -0.27 3.77 9.89
N LEU A 48 0.84 3.52 10.60
CA LEU A 48 1.17 2.23 11.19
C LEU A 48 1.22 2.32 12.71
N ALA A 49 0.28 1.66 13.39
CA ALA A 49 0.29 1.57 14.86
C ALA A 49 1.46 0.72 15.39
N THR A 50 1.84 -0.30 14.63
CA THR A 50 2.98 -1.18 14.89
C THR A 50 3.73 -1.44 13.59
N LEU A 51 5.00 -1.82 13.67
CA LEU A 51 5.75 -2.22 12.48
C LEU A 51 5.36 -3.64 12.05
N PRO A 52 5.25 -3.89 10.74
CA PRO A 52 5.03 -5.23 10.23
C PRO A 52 6.29 -6.10 10.36
N ILE A 53 6.10 -7.42 10.31
CA ILE A 53 7.18 -8.43 10.23
C ILE A 53 7.86 -8.33 8.86
N ASP A 54 7.05 -8.23 7.82
CA ASP A 54 7.47 -8.03 6.44
C ASP A 54 6.49 -7.10 5.73
N ALA A 55 6.99 -6.39 4.73
CA ALA A 55 6.21 -5.49 3.91
C ALA A 55 6.85 -5.37 2.53
N PHE A 56 6.01 -5.43 1.51
CA PHE A 56 6.40 -5.32 0.12
C PHE A 56 5.59 -4.22 -0.54
N VAL A 57 6.25 -3.45 -1.40
CA VAL A 57 5.56 -2.62 -2.38
C VAL A 57 5.50 -3.38 -3.68
N HIS A 58 4.36 -3.30 -4.34
CA HIS A 58 4.12 -3.75 -5.70
C HIS A 58 3.71 -2.53 -6.52
N ASN A 59 4.23 -2.39 -7.73
CA ASN A 59 3.89 -1.28 -8.60
C ASN A 59 3.86 -1.71 -10.07
N GLY A 60 3.19 -0.91 -10.87
CA GLY A 60 3.30 -0.94 -12.33
C GLY A 60 3.41 0.48 -12.84
N PHE A 61 4.39 0.70 -13.71
CA PHE A 61 4.62 1.97 -14.39
C PHE A 61 4.58 1.73 -15.90
N ASP A 62 4.03 2.71 -16.61
CA ASP A 62 3.90 2.73 -18.07
C ASP A 62 4.36 4.13 -18.51
N ASP A 63 5.64 4.35 -18.83
CA ASP A 63 6.72 3.34 -19.00
C ASP A 63 7.67 3.28 -17.79
N ASP A 64 8.26 4.42 -17.45
CA ASP A 64 9.29 4.52 -16.43
C ASP A 64 8.71 4.98 -15.10
N GLY A 65 9.43 4.73 -13.99
CA GLY A 65 9.14 5.39 -12.73
C GLY A 65 10.09 5.11 -11.58
N ASP A 66 10.04 6.01 -10.59
CA ASP A 66 10.76 5.88 -9.32
C ASP A 66 9.75 5.89 -8.17
N LEU A 67 9.91 4.96 -7.23
CA LEU A 67 9.06 4.83 -6.05
C LEU A 67 9.86 5.06 -4.78
N PHE A 68 9.28 5.81 -3.85
CA PHE A 68 9.87 6.25 -2.60
C PHE A 68 8.99 5.86 -1.40
N ILE A 69 9.62 5.38 -0.33
CA ILE A 69 9.02 5.19 0.99
C ILE A 69 9.73 6.11 1.97
N ASN A 70 8.98 7.00 2.63
CA ASN A 70 9.52 7.99 3.57
C ASN A 70 10.70 8.80 3.01
N GLY A 71 10.63 9.14 1.72
CA GLY A 71 11.67 9.89 1.00
C GLY A 71 12.88 9.08 0.56
N THR A 72 12.96 7.78 0.90
CA THR A 72 14.01 6.88 0.41
C THR A 72 13.52 6.14 -0.83
N GLN A 73 14.31 6.18 -1.91
CA GLN A 73 13.99 5.46 -3.14
C GLN A 73 14.13 3.95 -2.95
N VAL A 74 13.09 3.20 -3.32
CA VAL A 74 13.03 1.73 -3.18
C VAL A 74 12.85 1.01 -4.52
N VAL A 75 12.36 1.71 -5.55
CA VAL A 75 12.29 1.24 -6.94
C VAL A 75 12.84 2.34 -7.85
N SER A 76 13.61 1.93 -8.85
CA SER A 76 14.06 2.80 -9.94
C SER A 76 14.00 1.99 -11.24
N ASP A 77 13.13 2.41 -12.15
CA ASP A 77 12.85 1.74 -13.40
C ASP A 77 12.84 2.74 -14.55
N HIS A 78 13.84 2.65 -15.42
CA HIS A 78 14.10 3.60 -16.51
C HIS A 78 14.47 2.86 -17.81
N ASP A 79 13.83 1.73 -18.09
CA ASP A 79 14.14 0.89 -19.26
C ASP A 79 13.29 1.23 -20.50
N GLY A 80 12.33 2.14 -20.36
CA GLY A 80 11.41 2.56 -21.42
C GLY A 80 10.34 1.54 -21.77
N MET A 81 10.02 0.62 -20.84
CA MET A 81 9.03 -0.42 -21.03
C MET A 81 8.03 -0.44 -19.88
N ALA A 82 6.75 -0.59 -20.19
CA ALA A 82 5.73 -0.84 -19.17
C ALA A 82 6.01 -2.11 -18.35
N THR A 83 6.38 -1.92 -17.08
CA THR A 83 6.89 -2.99 -16.22
C THR A 83 6.21 -3.00 -14.85
N ASN A 84 5.89 -4.20 -14.37
CA ASN A 84 5.50 -4.43 -12.99
C ASN A 84 6.73 -4.81 -12.16
N SER A 85 6.92 -4.16 -11.03
CA SER A 85 8.02 -4.42 -10.11
C SER A 85 7.54 -4.57 -8.66
N PHE A 86 8.42 -5.10 -7.83
CA PHE A 86 8.19 -5.24 -6.40
C PHE A 86 9.48 -5.06 -5.61
N ALA A 87 9.38 -4.53 -4.40
CA ALA A 87 10.51 -4.34 -3.51
C ALA A 87 10.13 -4.63 -2.06
N ASN A 88 11.07 -5.21 -1.29
CA ASN A 88 10.92 -5.29 0.16
C ASN A 88 11.11 -3.89 0.75
N ILE A 89 10.10 -3.42 1.48
CA ILE A 89 10.12 -2.08 2.08
C ILE A 89 10.19 -2.09 3.62
N THR A 90 10.32 -3.25 4.24
CA THR A 90 10.21 -3.42 5.70
C THR A 90 11.12 -2.48 6.48
N SER A 91 12.37 -2.31 6.04
CA SER A 91 13.34 -1.45 6.73
C SER A 91 13.12 0.06 6.55
N TYR A 92 12.20 0.48 5.68
CA TYR A 92 11.92 1.90 5.44
C TYR A 92 10.67 2.39 6.18
N LEU A 93 9.90 1.49 6.80
CA LEU A 93 8.69 1.82 7.53
C LEU A 93 9.01 2.27 8.96
N VAL A 94 8.21 3.21 9.46
CA VAL A 94 8.30 3.75 10.83
C VAL A 94 6.95 3.63 11.55
N PRO A 95 6.91 3.54 12.89
CA PRO A 95 5.66 3.73 13.62
C PRO A 95 5.10 5.13 13.37
N GLY A 96 3.78 5.23 13.20
CA GLY A 96 3.09 6.48 12.87
C GLY A 96 2.94 6.66 11.36
N ASP A 97 3.03 7.91 10.90
CA ASP A 97 2.78 8.27 9.51
C ASP A 97 3.94 7.85 8.61
N ASN A 98 3.58 7.19 7.52
CA ASN A 98 4.48 6.79 6.45
C ASN A 98 3.98 7.39 5.14
N VAL A 99 4.92 7.78 4.29
CA VAL A 99 4.65 8.32 2.96
C VAL A 99 5.06 7.29 1.92
N ILE A 100 4.16 6.97 1.00
CA ILE A 100 4.51 6.38 -0.29
C ILE A 100 4.37 7.46 -1.36
N ALA A 101 5.37 7.60 -2.21
CA ALA A 101 5.35 8.52 -3.32
C ALA A 101 5.99 7.88 -4.55
N PHE A 102 5.57 8.29 -5.75
CA PHE A 102 6.24 7.91 -6.97
C PHE A 102 6.19 9.02 -8.02
N THR A 103 7.12 8.94 -8.96
CA THR A 103 7.04 9.62 -10.26
C THR A 103 7.01 8.57 -11.35
N THR A 104 6.32 8.87 -12.44
CA THR A 104 6.26 7.99 -13.61
C THR A 104 6.24 8.84 -14.87
N THR A 105 6.79 8.32 -15.96
CA THR A 105 6.87 9.02 -17.25
C THR A 105 6.57 8.04 -18.38
N ASP A 106 5.61 8.41 -19.24
CA ASP A 106 5.41 7.81 -20.56
C ASP A 106 6.42 8.46 -21.50
N ASN A 107 7.51 7.76 -21.77
CA ASN A 107 8.65 8.27 -22.52
C ASN A 107 8.69 7.73 -23.97
N TYR A 108 7.81 6.78 -24.34
CA TYR A 108 7.75 6.16 -25.66
C TYR A 108 6.39 6.35 -26.39
N PRO A 109 6.08 7.58 -26.85
CA PRO A 109 4.82 7.87 -27.56
C PRO A 109 4.70 7.18 -28.94
N VAL A 110 5.75 6.47 -29.39
CA VAL A 110 5.75 5.70 -30.64
C VAL A 110 4.70 4.59 -30.63
N TRP A 111 4.37 4.05 -29.46
CA TRP A 111 3.38 2.98 -29.30
C TRP A 111 1.98 3.52 -28.97
N GLY A 112 1.82 4.84 -28.92
CA GLY A 112 0.60 5.55 -28.56
C GLY A 112 0.61 6.00 -27.11
N TYR A 113 -0.19 7.03 -26.81
CA TYR A 113 -0.38 7.52 -25.44
C TYR A 113 -1.35 6.57 -24.75
N ASN A 114 -0.85 5.59 -24.02
CA ASN A 114 -1.65 4.66 -23.23
C ASN A 114 -0.90 4.36 -21.94
N HIS A 115 -1.04 5.25 -20.97
CA HIS A 115 -0.25 5.21 -19.75
C HIS A 115 -1.11 5.08 -18.50
N SER A 116 -0.52 4.44 -17.51
CA SER A 116 -1.08 4.34 -16.18
C SER A 116 0.03 4.01 -15.20
N ALA A 117 -0.19 4.36 -13.94
CA ALA A 117 0.66 3.93 -12.86
C ALA A 117 -0.17 3.50 -11.67
N TRP A 118 0.38 2.58 -10.87
CA TRP A 118 -0.23 2.16 -9.63
C TRP A 118 0.82 1.66 -8.66
N ALA A 119 0.49 1.72 -7.36
CA ALA A 119 1.31 1.14 -6.30
C ALA A 119 0.42 0.58 -5.19
N GLN A 120 0.80 -0.56 -4.65
CA GLN A 120 0.18 -1.22 -3.50
C GLN A 120 1.24 -1.58 -2.48
N VAL A 121 0.93 -1.39 -1.20
CA VAL A 121 1.76 -1.89 -0.09
C VAL A 121 1.00 -3.00 0.60
N ASP A 122 1.63 -4.17 0.64
CA ASP A 122 1.16 -5.33 1.38
C ASP A 122 2.09 -5.60 2.56
N ALA A 123 1.52 -5.88 3.74
CA ALA A 123 2.28 -6.02 4.97
C ALA A 123 1.72 -7.14 5.86
N THR A 124 2.62 -7.93 6.43
CA THR A 124 2.30 -8.99 7.39
C THR A 124 2.59 -8.50 8.80
N PHE A 125 1.59 -8.49 9.68
CA PHE A 125 1.76 -8.10 11.08
C PHE A 125 1.81 -9.32 12.00
N ALA A 126 2.53 -9.20 13.10
CA ALA A 126 2.50 -10.21 14.15
C ALA A 126 1.05 -10.34 14.67
N GLY A 127 0.55 -11.58 14.70
CA GLY A 127 -0.74 -11.86 15.33
C GLY A 127 -0.69 -11.44 16.79
N VAL A 128 -1.61 -10.59 17.22
CA VAL A 128 -1.76 -10.26 18.64
C VAL A 128 -2.34 -11.49 19.34
N PRO A 129 -1.64 -12.11 20.30
CA PRO A 129 -2.22 -13.19 21.09
C PRO A 129 -3.48 -12.67 21.77
N GLU A 130 -4.58 -13.42 21.74
CA GLU A 130 -5.81 -13.02 22.44
C GLU A 130 -5.47 -12.67 23.89
N PRO A 131 -5.98 -11.55 24.44
CA PRO A 131 -5.62 -11.15 25.78
C PRO A 131 -5.94 -12.27 26.77
N ALA A 132 -4.94 -12.68 27.55
CA ALA A 132 -5.13 -13.65 28.65
C ALA A 132 -6.23 -13.22 29.64
N SER A 133 -6.65 -11.94 29.59
CA SER A 133 -7.83 -11.37 30.23
C SER A 133 -9.13 -12.15 29.95
N LEU A 134 -9.35 -12.65 28.73
CA LEU A 134 -10.54 -13.44 28.40
C LEU A 134 -10.48 -14.84 29.03
N ALA A 135 -9.29 -15.46 29.04
CA ALA A 135 -9.07 -16.71 29.75
C ALA A 135 -9.24 -16.53 31.26
N LEU A 136 -8.74 -15.42 31.83
CA LEU A 136 -8.84 -15.11 33.26
C LEU A 136 -10.29 -14.79 33.68
N LEU A 137 -11.05 -14.11 32.83
CA LEU A 137 -12.49 -13.89 33.03
C LEU A 137 -13.26 -15.22 33.00
N GLY A 138 -12.96 -16.09 32.03
CA GLY A 138 -13.57 -17.42 31.94
C GLY A 138 -13.27 -18.29 33.17
N LEU A 139 -12.02 -18.30 33.62
CA LEU A 139 -11.61 -19.00 34.85
C LEU A 139 -12.25 -18.40 36.09
N GLY A 140 -12.35 -17.06 36.18
CA GLY A 140 -13.00 -16.36 37.28
C GLY A 140 -14.50 -16.69 37.39
N LEU A 141 -15.21 -16.70 36.25
CA LEU A 141 -16.63 -17.07 36.18
C LEU A 141 -16.85 -18.56 36.52
N GLY A 142 -15.96 -19.45 36.08
CA GLY A 142 -15.97 -20.87 36.43
C GLY A 142 -15.72 -21.12 37.93
N ALA A 143 -14.75 -20.42 38.52
CA ALA A 143 -14.44 -20.53 39.94
C ALA A 143 -15.60 -20.01 40.81
N MET A 144 -16.25 -18.92 40.40
CA MET A 144 -17.42 -18.38 41.11
C MET A 144 -18.64 -19.32 41.07
N THR A 145 -18.91 -19.96 39.92
CA THR A 145 -20.02 -20.92 39.80
C THR A 145 -19.79 -22.19 40.61
N LEU A 146 -18.55 -22.71 40.63
CA LEU A 146 -18.18 -23.85 41.48
C LEU A 146 -18.26 -23.51 42.98
N SER A 147 -17.82 -22.32 43.37
CA SER A 147 -17.89 -21.85 44.76
C SER A 147 -19.34 -21.69 45.24
N ARG A 148 -20.24 -21.17 44.37
CA ARG A 148 -21.68 -21.06 44.67
C ARG A 148 -22.36 -22.41 44.86
N ARG A 149 -21.97 -23.44 44.11
CA ARG A 149 -22.53 -24.79 44.24
C ARG A 149 -22.12 -25.47 45.55
N ARG A 150 -20.88 -25.25 46.00
CA ARG A 150 -20.38 -25.78 47.28
C ARG A 150 -20.99 -25.11 48.51
N ALA A 151 -21.35 -23.82 48.41
CA ALA A 151 -21.95 -23.09 49.53
C ALA A 151 -23.44 -23.45 49.79
N ASN A 152 -24.11 -24.10 48.84
CA ASN A 152 -25.53 -24.48 48.91
C ASN A 152 -25.74 -26.00 49.13
N SER A 153 -24.68 -26.76 49.44
CA SER A 153 -24.71 -28.19 49.79
C SER A 153 -24.41 -28.36 51.27
#